data_AF-A0A5C7WPZ3-F1
#
_entry.id   AF-A0A5C7WPZ3-F1
#
_cell.length_a   1.000
_cell.length_b   1.000
_cell.length_c   1.000
_cell.angle_alpha   90.00
_cell.angle_beta   90.00
_cell.angle_gamma   90.00
#
_symmetry.space_group_name_H-M   'P 1'
#
loop_
_entity.id
_entity.type
_entity.pdbx_description
1 polymer ?
#
loop_
_entity_poly.entity_id
_entity_poly.type
_entity_poly.pdbx_seq_one_letter_code
_entity_poly.pdbx_strand_id
1 'polypeptide(L)'
;MAPKAVLVGLPGSGKSTIGRRLAKAMGLTMLDTDAAIEERTGRTIADIFAAEGEPGFRRIEEEVIREALAEHDGILSLGGGAVTTAGVREALAGHTVVYLEITADEGIRRTGGSTVRPLLAGPDRAEKYRQLMADRAPLYRKVATIRVNTSRRNPGAVVRHLATRLEGPQHTAVDRPTPASVTRRRRTAWRRGGPAAPTPPPAPVPSEAPGSPVTPATVASRRTGAGS
;
A
#
# COMPACT_ATOMS: atom_id res chain seq x y z
N MET A 1 -21.99 -3.29 -2.03
CA MET A 1 -21.37 -4.06 -3.13
C MET A 1 -20.18 -4.79 -2.53
N ALA A 2 -19.81 -5.99 -2.97
CA ALA A 2 -18.68 -6.70 -2.36
C ALA A 2 -17.52 -6.82 -3.36
N PRO A 3 -16.26 -6.77 -2.90
CA PRO A 3 -15.11 -6.96 -3.78
C PRO A 3 -15.17 -8.33 -4.45
N LYS A 4 -14.78 -8.40 -5.72
CA LYS A 4 -14.66 -9.68 -6.43
C LYS A 4 -13.56 -10.56 -5.84
N ALA A 5 -12.49 -9.96 -5.37
CA ALA A 5 -11.45 -10.65 -4.63
C ALA A 5 -10.74 -9.71 -3.66
N VAL A 6 -10.40 -10.25 -2.48
CA VAL A 6 -9.57 -9.59 -1.47
C VAL A 6 -8.23 -10.31 -1.42
N LEU A 7 -7.14 -9.61 -1.72
CA LEU A 7 -5.79 -10.15 -1.75
C LEU A 7 -5.12 -10.00 -0.39
N VAL A 8 -4.67 -11.12 0.17
CA VAL A 8 -3.92 -11.18 1.43
C VAL A 8 -2.58 -11.88 1.24
N GLY A 9 -1.65 -11.61 2.14
CA GLY A 9 -0.36 -12.29 2.20
C GLY A 9 0.79 -11.39 2.62
N LEU A 10 1.96 -11.98 2.77
CA LEU A 10 3.14 -11.31 3.29
C LEU A 10 3.67 -10.20 2.36
N PRO A 11 4.47 -9.27 2.88
CA PRO A 11 5.31 -8.39 2.06
C PRO A 11 6.08 -9.18 1.00
N GLY A 12 6.11 -8.70 -0.24
CA GLY A 12 6.79 -9.37 -1.35
C GLY A 12 5.99 -10.48 -2.06
N SER A 13 4.83 -10.90 -1.52
CA SER A 13 3.99 -11.94 -2.15
C SER A 13 3.43 -11.54 -3.52
N GLY A 14 3.43 -10.24 -3.83
CA GLY A 14 3.03 -9.69 -5.12
C GLY A 14 1.62 -9.12 -5.16
N LYS A 15 0.96 -8.88 -4.01
CA LYS A 15 -0.42 -8.33 -3.93
C LYS A 15 -0.66 -7.16 -4.89
N SER A 16 0.18 -6.13 -4.86
CA SER A 16 -0.04 -4.96 -5.72
C SER A 16 0.17 -5.28 -7.21
N THR A 17 1.12 -6.15 -7.55
CA THR A 17 1.38 -6.56 -8.94
C THR A 17 0.28 -7.46 -9.50
N ILE A 18 -0.11 -8.48 -8.73
CA ILE A 18 -1.17 -9.43 -9.08
C ILE A 18 -2.52 -8.71 -9.10
N GLY A 19 -2.81 -7.86 -8.11
CA GLY A 19 -4.04 -7.08 -8.03
C GLY A 19 -4.23 -6.17 -9.24
N ARG A 20 -3.21 -5.39 -9.63
CA ARG A 20 -3.32 -4.51 -10.81
C ARG A 20 -3.57 -5.29 -12.10
N ARG A 21 -2.86 -6.41 -12.26
CA ARG A 21 -3.00 -7.25 -13.46
C ARG A 21 -4.34 -7.99 -13.50
N LEU A 22 -4.82 -8.46 -12.35
CA LEU A 22 -6.12 -9.13 -12.21
C LEU A 22 -7.26 -8.15 -12.45
N ALA A 23 -7.22 -6.97 -11.83
CA ALA A 23 -8.19 -5.91 -12.05
C ALA A 23 -8.25 -5.52 -13.54
N LYS A 24 -7.09 -5.31 -14.18
CA LYS A 24 -7.01 -5.03 -15.63
C LYS A 24 -7.59 -6.16 -16.47
N ALA A 25 -7.27 -7.42 -16.16
CA ALA A 25 -7.76 -8.58 -16.91
C ALA A 25 -9.28 -8.74 -16.81
N MET A 26 -9.88 -8.39 -15.67
CA MET A 26 -11.32 -8.51 -15.42
C MET A 26 -12.10 -7.22 -15.70
N GLY A 27 -11.45 -6.14 -16.14
CA GLY A 27 -12.10 -4.83 -16.35
C GLY A 27 -12.58 -4.15 -15.06
N LEU A 28 -11.97 -4.46 -13.92
CA LEU A 28 -12.32 -3.95 -12.59
C LEU A 28 -11.33 -2.89 -12.11
N THR A 29 -11.70 -2.16 -11.06
CA THR A 29 -10.81 -1.26 -10.32
C THR A 29 -10.00 -2.04 -9.28
N MET A 30 -8.84 -1.49 -8.88
CA MET A 30 -8.06 -2.00 -7.75
C MET A 30 -7.98 -0.92 -6.67
N LEU A 31 -8.18 -1.32 -5.42
CA LEU A 31 -7.94 -0.50 -4.23
C LEU A 31 -6.86 -1.16 -3.36
N ASP A 32 -5.89 -0.40 -2.90
CA ASP A 32 -4.89 -0.83 -1.92
C ASP A 32 -5.21 -0.12 -0.60
N THR A 33 -5.41 -0.88 0.49
CA THR A 33 -5.84 -0.29 1.76
C THR A 33 -4.79 0.58 2.40
N ASP A 34 -3.50 0.28 2.18
CA ASP A 34 -2.42 1.11 2.70
C ASP A 34 -2.49 2.51 2.04
N ALA A 35 -2.73 2.56 0.73
CA ALA A 35 -2.91 3.83 0.01
C ALA A 35 -4.23 4.54 0.38
N ALA A 36 -5.31 3.78 0.59
CA ALA A 36 -6.61 4.33 1.00
C ALA A 36 -6.55 4.97 2.40
N ILE A 37 -5.76 4.41 3.32
CA ILE A 37 -5.51 4.98 4.64
C ILE A 37 -4.79 6.33 4.50
N GLU A 38 -3.73 6.39 3.68
CA GLU A 38 -2.99 7.63 3.47
C GLU A 38 -3.85 8.71 2.80
N GLU A 39 -4.67 8.34 1.81
CA GLU A 39 -5.61 9.25 1.15
C GLU A 39 -6.69 9.76 2.11
N ARG A 40 -7.30 8.87 2.91
CA ARG A 40 -8.36 9.24 3.86
C ARG A 40 -7.85 10.12 5.00
N THR A 41 -6.63 9.85 5.49
CA THR A 41 -6.07 10.56 6.66
C THR A 41 -5.24 11.78 6.28
N GLY A 42 -4.81 11.89 5.02
CA GLY A 42 -3.85 12.90 4.57
C GLY A 42 -2.46 12.77 5.19
N ARG A 43 -2.16 11.63 5.86
CA ARG A 43 -0.93 11.37 6.61
C ARG A 43 -0.28 10.11 6.09
N THR A 44 1.05 10.05 6.09
CA THR A 44 1.74 8.81 5.74
C THR A 44 1.52 7.76 6.83
N ILE A 45 1.62 6.47 6.48
CA ILE A 45 1.56 5.40 7.49
C ILE A 45 2.61 5.63 8.58
N ALA A 46 3.82 6.07 8.22
CA ALA A 46 4.88 6.35 9.20
C ALA A 46 4.47 7.43 10.21
N ASP A 47 3.81 8.50 9.75
CA ASP A 47 3.33 9.58 10.64
C ASP A 47 2.21 9.10 11.56
N ILE A 48 1.30 8.26 11.06
CA ILE A 48 0.23 7.67 11.88
C ILE A 48 0.83 6.80 12.97
N PHE A 49 1.82 5.96 12.64
CA PHE A 49 2.54 5.15 13.63
C PHE A 49 3.30 6.02 14.65
N ALA A 50 3.91 7.12 14.23
CA ALA A 50 4.63 8.02 15.11
C ALA A 50 3.70 8.78 16.07
N ALA A 51 2.52 9.19 15.60
CA ALA A 51 1.56 9.98 16.38
C ALA A 51 0.64 9.13 17.26
N GLU A 52 0.14 8.00 16.76
CA GLU A 52 -0.92 7.21 17.39
C GLU A 52 -0.46 5.79 17.79
N GLY A 53 0.78 5.42 17.46
CA GLY A 53 1.31 4.08 17.66
C GLY A 53 0.62 3.01 16.79
N GLU A 54 1.03 1.75 17.01
CA GLU A 54 0.40 0.62 16.33
C GLU A 54 -1.10 0.48 16.64
N PRO A 55 -1.58 0.62 17.90
CA PRO A 55 -3.01 0.48 18.19
C PRO A 55 -3.89 1.48 17.43
N GLY A 56 -3.45 2.74 17.33
CA GLY A 56 -4.17 3.77 16.57
C GLY A 56 -4.21 3.47 15.08
N PHE A 57 -3.06 3.08 14.50
CA PHE A 57 -3.01 2.63 13.11
C PHE A 57 -3.95 1.45 12.85
N ARG A 58 -3.96 0.44 13.74
CA ARG A 58 -4.80 -0.77 13.57
C ARG A 58 -6.29 -0.45 13.60
N ARG A 59 -6.72 0.51 14.44
CA ARG A 59 -8.10 0.99 14.47
C ARG A 59 -8.49 1.65 13.15
N ILE A 60 -7.65 2.56 12.64
CA ILE A 60 -7.88 3.23 11.35
C ILE A 60 -7.88 2.21 10.20
N GLU A 61 -6.94 1.26 10.20
CA GLU A 61 -6.84 0.19 9.22
C GLU A 61 -8.12 -0.66 9.19
N GLU A 62 -8.65 -1.05 10.35
CA GLU A 62 -9.89 -1.82 10.43
C GLU A 62 -11.09 -1.06 9.86
N GLU A 63 -11.26 0.22 10.21
CA GLU A 63 -12.35 1.05 9.69
C GLU A 63 -12.31 1.16 8.16
N VAL A 64 -11.14 1.46 7.60
CA VAL A 64 -10.94 1.59 6.15
C VAL A 64 -11.21 0.27 5.44
N ILE A 65 -10.78 -0.86 6.03
CA ILE A 65 -11.03 -2.18 5.45
C ILE A 65 -12.52 -2.49 5.42
N ARG A 66 -13.25 -2.24 6.51
CA ARG A 66 -14.70 -2.50 6.58
C ARG A 66 -15.47 -1.68 5.54
N GLU A 67 -15.11 -0.41 5.40
CA GLU A 67 -15.68 0.49 4.40
C GLU A 67 -15.40 -0.01 2.98
N ALA A 68 -14.14 -0.35 2.68
CA ALA A 68 -13.74 -0.89 1.39
C ALA A 68 -14.44 -2.22 1.05
N LEU A 69 -14.65 -3.11 2.04
CA LEU A 69 -15.38 -4.36 1.86
C LEU A 69 -16.87 -4.16 1.54
N ALA A 70 -17.47 -3.05 2.00
CA ALA A 70 -18.88 -2.74 1.79
C ALA A 70 -19.15 -1.95 0.49
N GLU A 71 -18.17 -1.18 0.02
CA GLU A 71 -18.35 -0.22 -1.06
C GLU A 71 -17.63 -0.57 -2.36
N HIS A 72 -16.50 -1.27 -2.29
CA HIS A 72 -15.68 -1.56 -3.47
C HIS A 72 -16.14 -2.83 -4.17
N ASP A 73 -16.35 -2.75 -5.48
CA ASP A 73 -16.80 -3.88 -6.33
C ASP A 73 -15.65 -4.51 -7.14
N GLY A 74 -14.42 -4.04 -6.97
CA GLY A 74 -13.25 -4.48 -7.71
C GLY A 74 -12.35 -5.47 -6.95
N ILE A 75 -11.04 -5.33 -7.15
CA ILE A 75 -10.00 -6.07 -6.43
C ILE A 75 -9.51 -5.23 -5.25
N LEU A 76 -9.55 -5.79 -4.04
CA LEU A 76 -9.05 -5.14 -2.83
C LEU A 76 -7.72 -5.77 -2.42
N SER A 77 -6.69 -4.99 -2.12
CA SER A 77 -5.40 -5.46 -1.61
C SER A 77 -5.23 -5.00 -0.18
N LEU A 78 -5.11 -5.94 0.75
CA LEU A 78 -4.91 -5.62 2.16
C LEU A 78 -3.43 -5.45 2.52
N GLY A 79 -3.18 -4.54 3.47
CA GLY A 79 -1.91 -4.41 4.16
C GLY A 79 -1.42 -5.73 4.75
N GLY A 80 -0.10 -5.91 4.81
CA GLY A 80 0.49 -7.16 5.32
C GLY A 80 0.18 -7.42 6.80
N GLY A 81 -0.22 -6.40 7.57
CA GLY A 81 -0.58 -6.51 8.97
C GLY A 81 -2.08 -6.73 9.22
N ALA A 82 -2.95 -6.35 8.28
CA ALA A 82 -4.40 -6.31 8.47
C ALA A 82 -5.02 -7.54 9.15
N VAL A 83 -4.58 -8.75 8.79
CA VAL A 83 -5.13 -10.00 9.35
C VAL A 83 -4.78 -10.25 10.82
N THR A 84 -3.88 -9.47 11.44
CA THR A 84 -3.57 -9.58 12.87
C THR A 84 -4.73 -9.08 13.73
N THR A 85 -5.50 -8.12 13.23
CA THR A 85 -6.70 -7.59 13.89
C THR A 85 -7.86 -8.58 13.78
N ALA A 86 -8.49 -8.93 14.91
CA ALA A 86 -9.59 -9.88 14.93
C ALA A 86 -10.81 -9.40 14.12
N GLY A 87 -11.19 -8.14 14.29
CA GLY A 87 -12.32 -7.55 13.59
C GLY A 87 -12.15 -7.53 12.06
N VAL A 88 -10.92 -7.36 11.56
CA VAL A 88 -10.62 -7.53 10.12
C VAL A 88 -10.89 -8.95 9.66
N ARG A 89 -10.45 -9.97 10.42
CA ARG A 89 -10.69 -11.38 10.05
C ARG A 89 -12.18 -11.73 10.02
N GLU A 90 -12.95 -11.18 10.95
CA GLU A 90 -14.40 -11.33 10.99
C GLU A 90 -15.06 -10.61 9.81
N ALA A 91 -14.63 -9.40 9.48
CA ALA A 91 -15.13 -8.66 8.33
C ALA A 91 -14.84 -9.36 6.99
N LEU A 92 -13.76 -10.15 6.92
CA LEU A 92 -13.43 -10.94 5.73
C LEU A 92 -14.31 -12.19 5.55
N ALA A 93 -15.05 -12.61 6.58
CA ALA A 93 -15.93 -13.76 6.48
C ALA A 93 -17.02 -13.52 5.42
N GLY A 94 -17.23 -14.50 4.54
CA GLY A 94 -18.18 -14.40 3.43
C GLY A 94 -17.65 -13.72 2.16
N HIS A 95 -16.44 -13.14 2.20
CA HIS A 95 -15.79 -12.59 1.00
C HIS A 95 -14.87 -13.62 0.33
N THR A 96 -14.60 -13.42 -0.97
CA THR A 96 -13.59 -14.19 -1.69
C THR A 96 -12.20 -13.68 -1.35
N VAL A 97 -11.50 -14.40 -0.46
CA VAL A 97 -10.16 -14.03 0.01
C VAL A 97 -9.09 -14.89 -0.68
N VAL A 98 -8.22 -14.24 -1.44
CA VAL A 98 -7.11 -14.86 -2.16
C VAL A 98 -5.83 -14.66 -1.36
N TYR A 99 -5.30 -15.73 -0.78
CA TYR A 99 -3.99 -15.73 -0.16
C TYR A 99 -2.88 -16.02 -1.18
N LEU A 100 -2.01 -15.04 -1.38
CA LEU A 100 -0.80 -15.16 -2.18
C LEU A 100 0.34 -15.70 -1.31
N GLU A 101 0.60 -16.99 -1.45
CA GLU A 101 1.64 -17.72 -0.73
C GLU A 101 3.01 -17.43 -1.35
N ILE A 102 4.00 -17.15 -0.49
CA ILE A 102 5.39 -16.91 -0.85
C ILE A 102 6.30 -17.66 0.13
N THR A 103 7.42 -18.18 -0.36
CA THR A 103 8.48 -18.75 0.49
C THR A 103 9.24 -17.65 1.22
N ALA A 104 9.83 -17.97 2.38
CA ALA A 104 10.64 -17.03 3.13
C ALA A 104 11.79 -16.46 2.27
N ASP A 105 12.53 -17.32 1.56
CA ASP A 105 13.65 -16.92 0.72
C ASP A 105 13.23 -15.93 -0.38
N GLU A 106 12.14 -16.23 -1.09
CA GLU A 106 11.63 -15.36 -2.15
C GLU A 106 11.08 -14.05 -1.57
N GLY A 107 10.45 -14.11 -0.41
CA GLY A 107 9.96 -12.94 0.32
C GLY A 107 11.10 -12.01 0.74
N ILE A 108 12.15 -12.56 1.34
CA ILE A 108 13.37 -11.84 1.72
C ILE A 108 14.02 -11.21 0.49
N ARG A 109 14.22 -11.99 -0.59
CA ARG A 109 14.81 -11.53 -1.85
C ARG A 109 14.04 -10.36 -2.46
N ARG A 110 12.71 -10.46 -2.55
CA ARG A 110 11.85 -9.41 -3.16
C ARG A 110 11.72 -8.17 -2.29
N THR A 111 11.90 -8.30 -0.99
CA THR A 111 11.74 -7.18 -0.07
C THR A 111 13.09 -6.50 0.23
N GLY A 112 14.22 -7.16 -0.02
CA GLY A 112 15.58 -6.74 0.32
C GLY A 112 16.04 -5.38 -0.24
N GLY A 113 15.46 -4.91 -1.35
CA GLY A 113 15.86 -3.65 -1.99
C GLY A 113 15.04 -2.41 -1.59
N SER A 114 14.06 -2.51 -0.69
CA SER A 114 13.15 -1.39 -0.40
C SER A 114 13.28 -0.90 1.05
N THR A 115 13.67 0.37 1.19
CA THR A 115 13.83 1.14 2.44
C THR A 115 12.51 1.54 3.11
N VAL A 116 11.37 1.26 2.50
CA VAL A 116 10.04 1.79 2.89
C VAL A 116 9.34 0.93 3.97
N ARG A 117 10.03 -0.01 4.62
CA ARG A 117 9.38 -0.93 5.58
C ARG A 117 10.07 -0.92 6.94
N PRO A 118 9.59 -0.10 7.90
CA PRO A 118 10.16 0.01 9.24
C PRO A 118 10.32 -1.34 9.97
N LEU A 119 9.36 -2.27 9.78
CA LEU A 119 9.36 -3.59 10.43
C LEU A 119 10.44 -4.58 9.93
N LEU A 120 11.10 -4.30 8.79
CA LEU A 120 12.12 -5.18 8.19
C LEU A 120 13.51 -4.50 8.10
N ALA A 121 13.71 -3.38 8.80
CA ALA A 121 14.99 -2.70 8.87
C ALA A 121 15.98 -3.42 9.82
N GLY A 122 17.27 -3.38 9.50
CA GLY A 122 18.37 -3.91 10.34
C GLY A 122 19.02 -5.21 9.84
N PRO A 123 20.13 -5.64 10.49
CA PRO A 123 20.94 -6.79 10.08
C PRO A 123 20.17 -8.12 10.13
N ASP A 124 19.18 -8.26 11.02
CA ASP A 124 18.43 -9.52 11.23
C ASP A 124 17.21 -9.66 10.32
N ARG A 125 17.20 -8.95 9.19
CA ARG A 125 16.04 -8.87 8.28
C ARG A 125 15.47 -10.23 7.88
N ALA A 126 16.34 -11.19 7.58
CA ALA A 126 15.93 -12.53 7.17
C ALA A 126 15.20 -13.27 8.30
N GLU A 127 15.68 -13.10 9.53
CA GLU A 127 15.07 -13.70 10.73
C GLU A 127 13.76 -13.01 11.08
N LYS A 128 13.70 -11.67 11.07
CA LYS A 128 12.47 -10.90 11.25
C LYS A 128 11.40 -11.31 10.23
N TYR A 129 11.77 -11.52 8.97
CA TYR A 129 10.84 -11.99 7.94
C TYR A 129 10.34 -13.41 8.25
N ARG A 130 11.23 -14.32 8.66
CA ARG A 130 10.85 -15.69 9.05
C ARG A 130 9.89 -15.69 10.23
N GLN A 131 10.13 -14.87 11.26
CA GLN A 131 9.23 -14.72 12.39
C GLN A 131 7.86 -14.17 11.95
N LEU A 132 7.87 -13.10 11.16
CA LEU A 132 6.65 -12.51 10.59
C LEU A 132 5.82 -13.54 9.81
N MET A 133 6.49 -14.40 9.05
CA MET A 133 5.86 -15.48 8.31
C MET A 133 5.27 -16.53 9.24
N ALA A 134 6.00 -16.95 10.28
CA ALA A 134 5.53 -17.91 11.27
C ALA A 134 4.25 -17.43 11.96
N ASP A 135 4.20 -16.15 12.36
CA ASP A 135 3.07 -15.58 13.08
C ASP A 135 1.85 -15.36 12.17
N ARG A 136 2.07 -14.91 10.92
CA ARG A 136 0.98 -14.45 10.05
C ARG A 136 0.48 -15.49 9.05
N ALA A 137 1.31 -16.46 8.64
CA ALA A 137 0.88 -17.50 7.70
C ALA A 137 -0.34 -18.31 8.18
N PRO A 138 -0.45 -18.72 9.46
CA PRO A 138 -1.65 -19.37 9.98
C PRO A 138 -2.90 -18.49 9.85
N LEU A 139 -2.77 -17.18 10.11
CA LEU A 139 -3.88 -16.23 10.00
C LEU A 139 -4.35 -16.06 8.56
N TYR A 140 -3.43 -15.93 7.60
CA TYR A 140 -3.80 -15.87 6.18
C TYR A 140 -4.51 -17.14 5.73
N ARG A 141 -4.03 -18.33 6.14
CA ARG A 141 -4.66 -19.60 5.81
C ARG A 141 -6.08 -19.70 6.37
N LYS A 142 -6.31 -19.17 7.58
CA LYS A 142 -7.63 -19.20 8.23
C LYS A 142 -8.67 -18.37 7.48
N VAL A 143 -8.29 -17.23 6.91
CA VAL A 143 -9.23 -16.35 6.18
C VAL A 143 -9.33 -16.65 4.69
N ALA A 144 -8.40 -17.42 4.12
CA ALA A 144 -8.33 -17.65 2.68
C ALA A 144 -9.41 -18.60 2.17
N THR A 145 -10.13 -18.19 1.11
CA THR A 145 -10.98 -19.07 0.31
C THR A 145 -10.21 -19.68 -0.86
N ILE A 146 -9.22 -18.95 -1.40
CA ILE A 146 -8.36 -19.38 -2.48
C ILE A 146 -6.91 -19.19 -2.06
N ARG A 147 -6.06 -20.21 -2.26
CA ARG A 147 -4.62 -20.13 -2.00
C ARG A 147 -3.84 -20.30 -3.29
N VAL A 148 -2.89 -19.40 -3.54
CA VAL A 148 -2.04 -19.47 -4.73
C VAL A 148 -0.59 -19.20 -4.36
N ASN A 149 0.26 -20.21 -4.59
CA ASN A 149 1.70 -20.04 -4.51
C ASN A 149 2.21 -19.17 -5.68
N THR A 150 2.85 -18.05 -5.34
CA THR A 150 3.47 -17.10 -6.28
C THR A 150 4.99 -17.27 -6.37
N SER A 151 5.55 -18.21 -5.61
CA SER A 151 6.97 -18.57 -5.68
C SER A 151 7.26 -19.25 -7.01
N ARG A 152 8.24 -18.73 -7.75
CA ARG A 152 8.70 -19.26 -9.06
C ARG A 152 7.63 -19.36 -10.16
N ARG A 153 6.48 -18.69 -10.00
CA ARG A 153 5.45 -18.60 -11.06
C ARG A 153 5.48 -17.23 -11.73
N ASN A 154 5.30 -17.23 -13.05
CA ASN A 154 5.08 -16.00 -13.81
C ASN A 154 3.79 -15.32 -13.30
N PRO A 155 3.82 -14.02 -12.92
CA PRO A 155 2.63 -13.29 -12.49
C PRO A 155 1.45 -13.37 -13.49
N GLY A 156 1.71 -13.47 -14.79
CA GLY A 156 0.66 -13.65 -15.80
C GLY A 156 -0.08 -14.99 -15.69
N ALA A 157 0.64 -16.07 -15.35
CA ALA A 157 0.02 -17.38 -15.12
C ALA A 157 -0.85 -17.39 -13.86
N VAL A 158 -0.37 -16.73 -12.79
CA VAL A 158 -1.13 -16.53 -11.55
C VAL A 158 -2.43 -15.76 -11.82
N VAL A 159 -2.35 -14.67 -12.59
CA VAL A 159 -3.53 -13.85 -12.93
C VAL A 159 -4.55 -14.64 -13.74
N ARG A 160 -4.13 -15.36 -14.78
CA ARG A 160 -5.04 -16.22 -15.56
C ARG A 160 -5.71 -17.27 -14.68
N HIS A 161 -4.92 -17.93 -13.82
CA HIS A 161 -5.45 -18.93 -12.90
C HIS A 161 -6.50 -18.33 -11.95
N LEU A 162 -6.25 -17.14 -11.41
CA LEU A 162 -7.19 -16.44 -10.54
C LEU A 162 -8.44 -15.99 -11.29
N ALA A 163 -8.30 -15.39 -12.47
CA ALA A 163 -9.44 -14.96 -13.28
C ALA A 163 -10.40 -16.13 -13.56
N THR A 164 -9.88 -17.26 -14.05
CA THR A 164 -10.70 -18.46 -14.29
C THR A 164 -11.40 -18.97 -13.02
N ARG A 165 -10.73 -18.91 -11.87
CA ARG A 165 -11.31 -19.36 -10.59
C ARG A 165 -12.39 -18.42 -10.08
N LEU A 166 -12.25 -17.12 -10.33
CA LEU A 166 -13.20 -16.08 -9.95
C LEU A 166 -14.40 -16.00 -10.94
N GLU A 167 -14.25 -16.56 -12.14
CA GLU A 167 -15.29 -16.67 -13.18
C GLU A 167 -16.07 -18.00 -13.15
N GLY A 168 -15.65 -18.99 -12.34
CA GLY A 168 -16.30 -20.32 -12.21
C GLY A 168 -17.72 -20.30 -11.63
N PRO A 169 -18.55 -21.33 -11.89
CA PRO A 169 -19.97 -21.15 -12.21
C PRO A 169 -20.84 -20.92 -10.96
N GLN A 170 -21.15 -19.65 -10.65
CA GLN A 170 -22.48 -19.14 -10.26
C GLN A 170 -22.49 -17.59 -10.30
N HIS A 171 -22.88 -17.04 -11.46
CA HIS A 171 -23.89 -15.98 -11.63
C HIS A 171 -24.07 -15.70 -13.13
N THR A 172 -24.49 -16.72 -13.89
CA THR A 172 -25.28 -16.46 -15.10
C THR A 172 -26.70 -16.15 -14.66
N ALA A 173 -26.90 -14.93 -14.18
CA ALA A 173 -28.22 -14.34 -14.04
C ALA A 173 -28.15 -12.90 -14.58
N VAL A 174 -28.52 -12.84 -15.87
CA VAL A 174 -29.25 -11.77 -16.55
C VAL A 174 -28.49 -10.51 -16.98
N ASP A 175 -28.69 -10.24 -18.27
CA ASP A 175 -28.41 -9.04 -19.07
C ASP A 175 -26.98 -8.73 -19.49
N ARG A 176 -26.71 -9.06 -20.76
CA ARG A 176 -25.79 -8.31 -21.59
C ARG A 176 -26.59 -7.10 -22.11
N PRO A 177 -26.38 -5.86 -21.65
CA PRO A 177 -27.05 -4.73 -22.27
C PRO A 177 -26.46 -4.50 -23.65
N THR A 178 -27.31 -4.53 -24.67
CA THR A 178 -27.14 -3.84 -25.95
C THR A 178 -26.68 -2.40 -25.69
N PRO A 179 -25.80 -1.77 -26.51
CA PRO A 179 -25.28 -0.44 -26.20
C PRO A 179 -26.38 0.62 -26.40
N ALA A 180 -27.12 0.90 -25.34
CA ALA A 180 -28.09 1.99 -25.29
C ALA A 180 -27.99 2.72 -23.95
N SER A 181 -27.64 4.02 -24.05
CA SER A 181 -27.72 5.05 -23.02
C SER A 181 -27.09 4.73 -21.65
N VAL A 182 -25.83 5.15 -21.50
CA VAL A 182 -25.16 5.33 -20.20
C VAL A 182 -25.92 6.37 -19.37
N THR A 183 -26.91 5.94 -18.60
CA THR A 183 -27.48 6.77 -17.52
C THR A 183 -26.48 6.81 -16.38
N ARG A 184 -25.98 8.01 -16.13
CA ARG A 184 -24.94 8.37 -15.17
C ARG A 184 -25.38 8.06 -13.72
N ARG A 185 -25.20 6.81 -13.27
CA ARG A 185 -25.36 6.44 -11.85
C ARG A 185 -24.28 7.10 -10.99
N ARG A 186 -24.70 7.58 -9.81
CA ARG A 186 -23.87 8.34 -8.86
C ARG A 186 -22.56 7.60 -8.54
N ARG A 187 -21.45 8.34 -8.70
CA ARG A 187 -20.06 7.88 -8.58
C ARG A 187 -19.67 7.83 -7.09
N THR A 188 -19.14 6.69 -6.63
CA THR A 188 -18.59 6.50 -5.27
C THR A 188 -17.29 7.28 -5.07
N ALA A 189 -16.98 7.61 -3.80
CA ALA A 189 -15.94 8.56 -3.40
C ALA A 189 -14.51 8.17 -3.83
N TRP A 190 -14.23 6.88 -3.97
CA TRP A 190 -12.92 6.29 -4.32
C TRP A 190 -12.39 6.59 -5.74
N ARG A 191 -13.06 7.46 -6.50
CA ARG A 191 -12.67 7.84 -7.88
C ARG A 191 -12.17 9.27 -8.04
N ARG A 192 -11.98 10.05 -6.97
CA ARG A 192 -11.47 11.43 -7.06
C ARG A 192 -10.24 11.64 -6.21
N GLY A 193 -9.06 11.72 -6.83
CA GLY A 193 -7.88 12.28 -6.16
C GLY A 193 -6.52 11.91 -6.75
N GLY A 194 -6.26 12.15 -8.04
CA GLY A 194 -4.87 12.33 -8.46
C GLY A 194 -4.43 13.75 -8.05
N PRO A 195 -3.27 13.97 -7.40
CA PRO A 195 -2.88 15.31 -7.00
C PRO A 195 -2.53 16.15 -8.24
N ALA A 196 -3.08 17.37 -8.30
CA ALA A 196 -2.50 18.45 -9.09
C ALA A 196 -1.11 18.76 -8.52
N ALA A 197 -0.12 18.93 -9.39
CA ALA A 197 1.24 19.27 -9.00
C ALA A 197 1.27 20.55 -8.14
N PRO A 198 2.09 20.63 -7.08
CA PRO A 198 2.23 21.86 -6.31
C PRO A 198 2.88 22.95 -7.16
N THR A 199 2.22 24.10 -7.24
CA THR A 199 2.73 25.34 -7.82
C THR A 199 4.01 25.77 -7.07
N PRO A 200 5.10 26.17 -7.75
CA PRO A 200 6.30 26.65 -7.07
C PRO A 200 6.03 27.97 -6.32
N PRO A 201 6.67 28.20 -5.17
CA PRO A 201 6.52 29.45 -4.43
C PRO A 201 7.09 30.64 -5.22
N PRO A 202 6.52 31.85 -5.08
CA PRO A 202 7.02 33.05 -5.75
C PRO A 202 8.42 33.44 -5.25
N ALA A 203 9.24 33.97 -6.15
CA ALA A 203 10.58 34.46 -5.87
C ALA A 203 10.56 35.60 -4.84
N PRO A 204 11.56 35.69 -3.93
CA PRO A 204 11.63 36.78 -2.96
C PRO A 204 11.96 38.12 -3.65
N VAL A 205 11.20 39.15 -3.27
CA VAL A 205 11.44 40.56 -3.60
C VAL A 205 12.68 41.09 -2.87
N PRO A 206 13.46 42.01 -3.45
CA PRO A 206 14.63 42.58 -2.78
C PRO A 206 14.19 43.56 -1.68
N SER A 207 14.61 43.32 -0.45
CA SER A 207 14.45 44.24 0.68
C SER A 207 15.63 45.19 0.74
N GLU A 208 15.33 46.49 0.72
CA GLU A 208 16.27 47.58 1.00
C GLU A 208 16.97 47.38 2.35
N ALA A 209 18.27 47.73 2.35
CA ALA A 209 19.12 47.75 3.52
C ALA A 209 18.90 49.03 4.34
N PRO A 210 19.09 48.97 5.66
CA PRO A 210 19.66 50.10 6.37
C PRO A 210 20.88 49.72 7.20
N GLY A 211 21.92 50.55 7.07
CA GLY A 211 22.71 51.06 8.19
C GLY A 211 23.63 50.09 8.95
N SER A 212 24.92 50.18 8.66
CA SER A 212 26.01 49.83 9.59
C SER A 212 25.81 50.49 10.97
N PRO A 213 26.34 49.87 12.05
CA PRO A 213 27.58 50.42 12.60
C PRO A 213 28.62 49.39 13.10
N VAL A 214 29.88 49.85 13.06
CA VAL A 214 31.11 49.55 13.85
C VAL A 214 31.01 48.51 15.00
N THR A 215 32.02 47.68 15.32
CA THR A 215 33.38 48.02 15.82
C THR A 215 34.26 46.73 15.99
N PRO A 216 35.47 46.71 16.60
CA PRO A 216 36.72 46.28 15.96
C PRO A 216 37.27 44.91 16.44
N ALA A 217 38.09 44.25 15.62
CA ALA A 217 38.86 43.07 16.05
C ALA A 217 40.35 43.22 15.73
N THR A 218 41.09 43.29 16.83
CA THR A 218 42.52 43.35 17.08
C THR A 218 43.33 42.20 16.45
N VAL A 219 44.38 42.60 15.71
CA VAL A 219 45.81 42.18 15.75
C VAL A 219 46.21 40.70 15.83
N ALA A 220 47.20 40.41 14.97
CA ALA A 220 48.26 39.38 15.03
C ALA A 220 47.95 37.96 14.53
N SER A 221 48.53 37.64 13.36
CA SER A 221 49.77 36.85 13.29
C SER A 221 50.11 36.56 11.83
N ARG A 222 51.27 37.04 11.37
CA ARG A 222 52.12 36.40 10.33
C ARG A 222 53.38 37.25 10.13
N ARG A 223 54.40 36.92 10.91
CA ARG A 223 55.81 37.03 10.49
C ARG A 223 56.30 35.61 10.34
N THR A 224 56.72 35.25 9.13
CA THR A 224 57.92 34.44 8.76
C THR A 224 57.65 33.71 7.43
N GLY A 225 58.44 34.03 6.40
CA GLY A 225 58.70 33.13 5.27
C GLY A 225 58.84 33.80 3.89
N ALA A 226 60.08 33.82 3.37
CA ALA A 226 60.52 33.98 1.97
C ALA A 226 60.32 35.37 1.31
N GLY A 227 61.39 36.13 1.04
CA GLY A 227 62.29 36.04 -0.13
C GLY A 227 62.18 37.40 -0.85
N SER A 228 63.21 38.12 -1.29
CA SER A 228 64.62 37.88 -1.60
C SER A 228 65.41 39.17 -1.37
#